data_AF-A0A9N7Q771-F1
#
_entry.id   AF-A0A9N7Q771-F1
#
_cell.length_a   1.000
_cell.length_b   1.000
_cell.length_c   1.000
_cell.angle_alpha   90.00
_cell.angle_beta   90.00
_cell.angle_gamma   90.00
#
_symmetry.space_group_name_H-M   'P 1'
#
loop_
_entity.id
_entity.type
_entity.pdbx_description
1 polymer ?
#
loop_
_entity_poly.entity_id
_entity_poly.type
_entity_poly.pdbx_seq_one_letter_code
_entity_poly.pdbx_strand_id
1 'polypeptide(L)'
;MTEKSKGMEKPVRARRDANKREDLVRIGVAVFTEKGFHNTPIDELVAAAGVPKGSFAYYFGSKDAYTLTVIERYAEYFNKKLDRILSDVTVEPIERIEAFMDEATAGMERFEFRRGCLVGNLGQELAALDEAFRQALLATVRGWQRRIQVCLEEAQHAGQLSEKADVEGLSRLFWYAWEGAVLGAKLEKSRAPLDAVSQAFIGQLRALRPNSIDQSLSISPANKRAPRKRAGVPRAA
;
A
#
# COMPACT_ATOMS: atom_id res chain seq x y z
N MET A 1 48.38 -30.33 17.63
CA MET A 1 47.66 -30.53 16.35
C MET A 1 46.25 -31.01 16.69
N THR A 2 45.30 -30.11 16.91
CA THR A 2 44.34 -29.53 15.92
C THR A 2 43.14 -30.44 15.66
N GLU A 3 42.15 -30.39 16.56
CA GLU A 3 40.82 -31.03 16.38
C GLU A 3 39.66 -30.14 16.89
N LYS A 4 39.73 -28.81 16.70
CA LYS A 4 38.64 -27.88 17.07
C LYS A 4 38.06 -27.03 15.93
N SER A 5 38.44 -27.23 14.66
CA SER A 5 38.00 -26.36 13.55
C SER A 5 36.75 -26.83 12.78
N LYS A 6 36.35 -28.11 12.83
CA LYS A 6 35.26 -28.64 11.98
C LYS A 6 33.84 -28.19 12.33
N GLY A 7 33.60 -27.71 13.56
CA GLY A 7 32.27 -27.29 14.02
C GLY A 7 31.89 -25.85 13.67
N MET A 8 32.87 -24.96 13.49
CA MET A 8 32.64 -23.53 13.25
C MET A 8 32.50 -23.18 11.76
N GLU A 9 33.10 -23.96 10.85
CA GLU A 9 33.07 -23.71 9.40
C GLU A 9 31.68 -23.89 8.77
N LYS A 10 30.90 -24.87 9.21
CA LYS A 10 29.52 -25.11 8.72
C LYS A 10 28.56 -23.95 9.01
N PRO A 11 28.44 -23.43 10.25
CA PRO A 11 27.55 -22.30 10.55
C PRO A 11 28.03 -20.97 9.91
N VAL A 12 29.35 -20.75 9.79
CA VAL A 12 29.90 -19.55 9.14
C VAL A 12 29.63 -19.56 7.63
N ARG A 13 29.79 -20.71 6.97
CA ARG A 13 29.49 -20.85 5.54
C ARG A 13 28.00 -20.70 5.25
N ALA A 14 27.14 -21.34 6.03
CA ALA A 14 25.69 -21.20 5.90
C ALA A 14 25.21 -19.74 6.08
N ARG A 15 25.78 -19.02 7.06
CA ARG A 15 25.48 -17.61 7.29
C ARG A 15 25.96 -16.72 6.14
N ARG A 16 27.15 -16.99 5.59
CA ARG A 16 27.69 -16.26 4.43
C ARG A 16 26.84 -16.48 3.18
N ASP A 17 26.39 -17.71 2.96
CA ASP A 17 25.56 -18.08 1.82
C ASP A 17 24.15 -17.47 1.93
N ALA A 18 23.57 -17.42 3.15
CA ALA A 18 22.33 -16.69 3.41
C ALA A 18 22.45 -15.18 3.13
N ASN A 19 23.57 -14.55 3.54
CA ASN A 19 23.82 -13.15 3.27
C ASN A 19 23.90 -12.86 1.76
N LYS A 20 24.54 -13.73 0.98
CA LYS A 20 24.65 -13.58 -0.48
C LYS A 20 23.32 -13.78 -1.21
N ARG A 21 22.50 -14.72 -0.75
CA ARG A 21 21.12 -14.87 -1.26
C ARG A 21 20.32 -13.59 -1.01
N GLU A 22 20.41 -13.03 0.19
CA GLU A 22 19.71 -11.80 0.55
C GLU A 22 20.22 -10.57 -0.23
N ASP A 23 21.53 -10.46 -0.44
CA ASP A 23 22.12 -9.41 -1.27
C ASP A 23 21.56 -9.43 -2.70
N LEU A 24 21.44 -10.63 -3.30
CA LEU A 24 20.83 -10.79 -4.62
C LEU A 24 19.38 -10.31 -4.63
N VAL A 25 18.57 -10.70 -3.63
CA VAL A 25 17.17 -10.24 -3.55
C VAL A 25 17.08 -8.71 -3.42
N ARG A 26 17.91 -8.10 -2.56
CA ARG A 26 17.97 -6.65 -2.38
C ARG A 26 18.34 -5.93 -3.68
N ILE A 27 19.29 -6.48 -4.44
CA ILE A 27 19.66 -5.97 -5.76
C ILE A 27 18.50 -6.11 -6.73
N GLY A 28 17.81 -7.25 -6.73
CA GLY A 28 16.60 -7.46 -7.53
C GLY A 28 15.54 -6.40 -7.30
N VAL A 29 15.25 -6.08 -6.04
CA VAL A 29 14.30 -5.01 -5.68
C VAL A 29 14.75 -3.66 -6.28
N ALA A 30 16.03 -3.31 -6.10
CA ALA A 30 16.56 -2.05 -6.61
C ALA A 30 16.52 -1.98 -8.15
N VAL A 31 16.87 -3.06 -8.83
CA VAL A 31 16.92 -3.09 -10.29
C VAL A 31 15.52 -3.12 -10.89
N PHE A 32 14.59 -3.91 -10.36
CA PHE A 32 13.23 -4.00 -10.90
C PHE A 32 12.39 -2.74 -10.68
N THR A 33 12.63 -2.00 -9.58
CA THR A 33 12.01 -0.68 -9.38
C THR A 33 12.51 0.38 -10.37
N GLU A 34 13.75 0.23 -10.84
CA GLU A 34 14.43 1.17 -11.74
C GLU A 34 14.17 0.83 -13.22
N LYS A 35 14.51 -0.38 -13.65
CA LYS A 35 14.60 -0.81 -15.06
C LYS A 35 13.49 -1.77 -15.53
N GLY A 36 12.71 -2.32 -14.61
CA GLY A 36 11.77 -3.40 -14.91
C GLY A 36 12.43 -4.79 -15.00
N PHE A 37 11.64 -5.82 -15.28
CA PHE A 37 12.09 -7.23 -15.21
C PHE A 37 12.67 -7.73 -16.52
N HIS A 38 12.05 -7.37 -17.64
CA HIS A 38 12.51 -7.76 -18.98
C HIS A 38 13.89 -7.23 -19.33
N ASN A 39 14.17 -5.99 -18.95
CA ASN A 39 15.44 -5.32 -19.24
C ASN A 39 16.58 -5.71 -18.27
N THR A 40 16.38 -6.75 -17.45
CA THR A 40 17.34 -7.15 -16.41
C THR A 40 17.87 -8.57 -16.66
N PRO A 41 19.06 -8.72 -17.27
CA PRO A 41 19.74 -9.99 -17.39
C PRO A 41 20.23 -10.52 -16.03
N ILE A 42 20.26 -11.83 -15.85
CA ILE A 42 20.83 -12.47 -14.64
C ILE A 42 22.30 -12.04 -14.45
N ASP A 43 23.04 -11.90 -15.54
CA ASP A 43 24.45 -11.51 -15.52
C ASP A 43 24.67 -10.13 -14.86
N GLU A 44 23.72 -9.21 -15.03
CA GLU A 44 23.76 -7.90 -14.36
C GLU A 44 23.54 -8.06 -12.84
N LEU A 45 22.59 -8.90 -12.44
CA LEU A 45 22.24 -9.14 -11.04
C LEU A 45 23.40 -9.78 -10.26
N VAL A 46 24.03 -10.81 -10.83
CA VAL A 46 25.15 -11.51 -10.18
C VAL A 46 26.42 -10.65 -10.15
N ALA A 47 26.66 -9.86 -11.20
CA ALA A 47 27.76 -8.91 -11.24
C ALA A 47 27.60 -7.84 -10.15
N ALA A 48 26.39 -7.28 -10.00
CA ALA A 48 26.08 -6.30 -8.95
C ALA A 48 26.23 -6.90 -7.54
N ALA A 49 25.96 -8.19 -7.35
CA ALA A 49 26.11 -8.88 -6.06
C ALA A 49 27.53 -9.35 -5.75
N GLY A 50 28.45 -9.24 -6.72
CA GLY A 50 29.81 -9.78 -6.63
C GLY A 50 29.82 -11.29 -6.38
N VAL A 51 28.90 -12.03 -7.01
CA VAL A 51 28.82 -13.50 -6.91
C VAL A 51 29.12 -14.14 -8.27
N PRO A 52 29.74 -15.33 -8.31
CA PRO A 52 29.91 -16.06 -9.55
C PRO A 52 28.56 -16.39 -10.21
N LYS A 53 28.50 -16.37 -11.54
CA LYS A 53 27.28 -16.70 -12.32
C LYS A 53 26.66 -18.05 -11.93
N GLY A 54 27.51 -19.05 -11.64
CA GLY A 54 27.05 -20.37 -11.19
C GLY A 54 26.34 -20.38 -9.82
N SER A 55 26.55 -19.36 -8.99
CA SER A 55 25.90 -19.26 -7.67
C SER A 55 24.41 -18.90 -7.77
N PHE A 56 23.96 -18.26 -8.86
CA PHE A 56 22.55 -17.90 -9.02
C PHE A 56 21.64 -19.13 -9.08
N ALA A 57 22.00 -20.11 -9.93
CA ALA A 57 21.26 -21.37 -10.06
C ALA A 57 21.23 -22.14 -8.72
N TYR A 58 22.32 -22.08 -7.94
CA TYR A 58 22.37 -22.67 -6.60
C TYR A 58 21.38 -22.01 -5.62
N TYR A 59 21.22 -20.68 -5.65
CA TYR A 59 20.36 -19.97 -4.70
C TYR A 59 18.87 -19.97 -5.05
N PHE A 60 18.53 -19.95 -6.35
CA PHE A 60 17.16 -19.70 -6.80
C PHE A 60 16.62 -20.72 -7.80
N GLY A 61 17.48 -21.55 -8.41
CA GLY A 61 17.07 -22.52 -9.43
C GLY A 61 16.75 -21.89 -10.79
N SER A 62 15.81 -20.92 -10.85
CA SER A 62 15.39 -20.24 -12.08
C SER A 62 15.25 -18.71 -11.89
N LYS A 63 15.19 -17.98 -13.00
CA LYS A 63 14.88 -16.54 -12.99
C LYS A 63 13.50 -16.28 -12.39
N ASP A 64 12.56 -17.19 -12.62
CA ASP A 64 11.18 -17.01 -12.18
C ASP A 64 11.05 -17.19 -10.67
N ALA A 65 11.66 -18.24 -10.11
CA ALA A 65 11.70 -18.45 -8.66
C ALA A 65 12.42 -17.31 -7.93
N TYR A 66 13.50 -16.79 -8.52
CA TYR A 66 14.15 -15.57 -8.03
C TYR A 66 13.20 -14.37 -8.04
N THR A 67 12.48 -14.17 -9.15
CA THR A 67 11.60 -13.02 -9.32
C THR A 67 10.41 -13.08 -8.37
N LEU A 68 9.81 -14.25 -8.16
CA LEU A 68 8.81 -14.47 -7.12
C LEU A 68 9.35 -14.13 -5.72
N THR A 69 10.57 -14.58 -5.40
CA THR A 69 11.24 -14.22 -4.12
C THR A 69 11.42 -12.70 -3.98
N VAL A 70 11.75 -12.00 -5.08
CA VAL A 70 11.91 -10.54 -5.09
C VAL A 70 10.57 -9.83 -4.90
N ILE A 71 9.49 -10.30 -5.53
CA ILE A 71 8.13 -9.79 -5.34
C ILE A 71 7.71 -9.96 -3.88
N GLU A 72 7.88 -11.15 -3.31
CA GLU A 72 7.58 -11.44 -1.91
C GLU A 72 8.34 -10.50 -0.97
N ARG A 73 9.66 -10.35 -1.18
CA ARG A 73 10.49 -9.47 -0.36
C ARG A 73 10.04 -8.01 -0.44
N TYR A 74 9.71 -7.54 -1.64
CA TYR A 74 9.21 -6.19 -1.84
C TYR A 74 7.86 -5.99 -1.16
N ALA A 75 6.95 -6.95 -1.31
CA ALA A 75 5.64 -6.94 -0.66
C ALA A 75 5.78 -6.89 0.87
N GLU A 76 6.64 -7.73 1.47
CA GLU A 76 6.91 -7.70 2.92
C GLU A 76 7.45 -6.34 3.40
N TYR A 77 8.44 -5.80 2.70
CA TYR A 77 9.01 -4.49 3.02
C TYR A 77 7.95 -3.38 2.94
N PHE A 78 7.18 -3.37 1.86
CA PHE A 78 6.19 -2.33 1.61
C PHE A 78 4.98 -2.45 2.53
N ASN A 79 4.54 -3.68 2.85
CA ASN A 79 3.51 -3.95 3.85
C ASN A 79 3.92 -3.40 5.22
N LYS A 80 5.16 -3.65 5.67
CA LYS A 80 5.68 -3.07 6.92
C LYS A 80 5.68 -1.55 6.92
N LYS A 81 5.99 -0.92 5.78
CA LYS A 81 5.92 0.54 5.62
C LYS A 81 4.48 1.03 5.76
N LEU A 82 3.54 0.43 5.03
CA LEU A 82 2.12 0.79 5.13
C LEU A 82 1.58 0.57 6.55
N ASP A 83 1.89 -0.56 7.18
CA ASP A 83 1.45 -0.90 8.54
C ASP A 83 1.99 0.11 9.56
N ARG A 84 3.23 0.57 9.41
CA ARG A 84 3.81 1.62 10.27
C ARG A 84 3.07 2.95 10.14
N ILE A 85 2.68 3.34 8.93
CA ILE A 85 2.12 4.68 8.66
C ILE A 85 0.62 4.69 8.92
N LEU A 86 -0.12 3.72 8.37
CA LEU A 86 -1.58 3.70 8.36
C LEU A 86 -2.18 3.26 9.71
N SER A 87 -1.40 2.57 10.54
CA SER A 87 -1.82 2.13 11.88
C SER A 87 -1.27 3.01 13.01
N ASP A 88 -0.69 4.18 12.71
CA ASP A 88 -0.22 5.11 13.74
C ASP A 88 -1.40 5.84 14.39
N VAL A 89 -1.90 5.28 15.49
CA VAL A 89 -3.06 5.79 16.24
C VAL A 89 -2.85 7.20 16.83
N THR A 90 -1.65 7.77 16.75
CA THR A 90 -1.38 9.14 17.20
C THR A 90 -1.67 10.20 16.14
N VAL A 91 -1.92 9.79 14.89
CA VAL A 91 -2.24 10.65 13.74
C VAL A 91 -3.66 10.36 13.28
N GLU A 92 -4.40 11.36 12.80
CA GLU A 92 -5.75 11.10 12.31
C GLU A 92 -5.75 10.25 11.02
N PRO A 93 -6.79 9.44 10.76
CA PRO A 93 -6.79 8.48 9.65
C PRO A 93 -6.53 9.09 8.25
N ILE A 94 -7.15 10.23 7.91
CA ILE A 94 -6.89 10.87 6.59
C ILE A 94 -5.44 11.36 6.49
N GLU A 95 -4.88 11.91 7.57
CA GLU A 95 -3.52 12.43 7.63
C GLU A 95 -2.47 11.30 7.52
N ARG A 96 -2.79 10.08 7.94
CA ARG A 96 -1.91 8.92 7.71
C ARG A 96 -1.81 8.56 6.22
N ILE A 97 -2.89 8.72 5.46
CA ILE A 97 -2.86 8.50 4.00
C ILE A 97 -2.03 9.60 3.32
N GLU A 98 -2.18 10.86 3.77
CA GLU A 98 -1.30 11.97 3.35
C GLU A 98 0.18 11.66 3.63
N ALA A 99 0.50 11.23 4.86
CA ALA A 99 1.85 10.88 5.26
C ALA A 99 2.44 9.73 4.42
N PHE A 100 1.63 8.74 4.02
CA PHE A 100 2.07 7.69 3.10
C PHE A 100 2.45 8.27 1.74
N MET A 101 1.61 9.13 1.15
CA MET A 101 1.86 9.75 -0.16
C MET A 101 3.13 10.63 -0.12
N ASP A 102 3.32 11.40 0.94
CA ASP A 102 4.51 12.22 1.15
C ASP A 102 5.77 11.37 1.25
N GLU A 103 5.76 10.32 2.08
CA GLU A 103 6.92 9.45 2.27
C GLU A 103 7.23 8.62 1.02
N ALA A 104 6.21 8.24 0.24
CA ALA A 104 6.40 7.57 -1.04
C ALA A 104 6.99 8.53 -2.09
N THR A 105 6.53 9.78 -2.14
CA THR A 105 7.05 10.84 -3.02
C THR A 105 8.51 11.14 -2.71
N ALA A 106 8.86 11.38 -1.44
CA ALA A 106 10.23 11.58 -0.99
C ALA A 106 11.13 10.36 -1.32
N GLY A 107 10.56 9.16 -1.26
CA GLY A 107 11.22 7.93 -1.68
C GLY A 107 11.63 7.94 -3.15
N MET A 108 10.77 8.45 -4.05
CA MET A 108 11.09 8.59 -5.48
C MET A 108 12.07 9.73 -5.74
N GLU A 109 11.90 10.89 -5.09
CA GLU A 109 12.79 12.06 -5.17
C GLU A 109 14.23 11.69 -4.82
N ARG A 110 14.44 10.89 -3.77
CA ARG A 110 15.77 10.41 -3.35
C ARG A 110 16.54 9.70 -4.46
N PHE A 111 15.83 9.08 -5.40
CA PHE A 111 16.42 8.38 -6.55
C PHE A 111 16.22 9.14 -7.86
N GLU A 112 15.99 10.46 -7.79
CA GLU A 112 15.79 11.35 -8.94
C GLU A 112 14.71 10.82 -9.88
N PHE A 113 13.65 10.26 -9.29
CA PHE A 113 12.51 9.63 -9.98
C PHE A 113 12.87 8.50 -10.94
N ARG A 114 14.08 7.92 -10.85
CA ARG A 114 14.45 6.73 -11.64
C ARG A 114 13.74 5.46 -11.15
N ARG A 115 13.41 5.41 -9.86
CA ARG A 115 12.74 4.27 -9.22
C ARG A 115 11.26 4.56 -8.99
N GLY A 116 10.43 3.55 -9.18
CA GLY A 116 9.00 3.59 -8.87
C GLY A 116 8.57 2.31 -8.14
N CYS A 117 7.31 1.91 -8.35
CA CYS A 117 6.76 0.71 -7.74
C CYS A 117 7.20 -0.54 -8.50
N LEU A 118 7.76 -1.51 -7.77
CA LEU A 118 8.14 -2.81 -8.34
C LEU A 118 6.93 -3.55 -8.92
N VAL A 119 5.84 -3.58 -8.16
CA VAL A 119 4.58 -4.24 -8.55
C VAL A 119 3.93 -3.51 -9.72
N GLY A 120 3.96 -2.18 -9.72
CA GLY A 120 3.48 -1.35 -10.83
C GLY A 120 4.25 -1.63 -12.13
N ASN A 121 5.58 -1.63 -12.08
CA ASN A 121 6.42 -1.95 -13.25
C ASN A 121 6.15 -3.37 -13.78
N LEU A 122 6.17 -4.38 -12.90
CA LEU A 122 5.90 -5.77 -13.27
C LEU A 122 4.49 -5.97 -13.82
N GLY A 123 3.51 -5.23 -13.28
CA GLY A 123 2.13 -5.23 -13.77
C GLY A 123 2.00 -4.82 -15.24
N GLN A 124 2.87 -3.94 -15.73
CA GLN A 124 2.89 -3.53 -17.14
C GLN A 124 3.57 -4.56 -18.05
N GLU A 125 4.37 -5.46 -17.49
CA GLU A 125 5.10 -6.51 -18.21
C GLU A 125 4.34 -7.86 -18.22
N LEU A 126 3.10 -7.89 -17.71
CA LEU A 126 2.30 -9.11 -17.50
C LEU A 126 2.09 -9.98 -18.75
N ALA A 127 2.04 -9.40 -19.95
CA ALA A 127 1.85 -10.16 -21.19
C ALA A 127 2.95 -11.20 -21.46
N ALA A 128 4.08 -11.08 -20.76
CA ALA A 128 5.22 -11.97 -20.86
C ALA A 128 5.53 -12.69 -19.54
N LEU A 129 4.61 -12.65 -18.58
CA LEU A 129 4.71 -13.33 -17.30
C LEU A 129 3.70 -14.49 -17.23
N ASP A 130 4.07 -15.55 -16.52
CA ASP A 130 3.18 -16.66 -16.21
C ASP A 130 2.07 -16.28 -15.20
N GLU A 131 1.13 -17.21 -15.00
CA GLU A 131 0.01 -17.07 -14.07
C GLU A 131 0.44 -16.91 -12.60
N ALA A 132 1.59 -17.46 -12.21
CA ALA A 132 2.07 -17.38 -10.82
C ALA A 132 2.49 -15.94 -10.48
N PHE A 133 3.14 -15.23 -11.39
CA PHE A 133 3.43 -13.80 -11.20
C PHE A 133 2.17 -12.97 -11.08
N ARG A 134 1.18 -13.22 -11.94
CA ARG A 134 -0.11 -12.50 -11.89
C ARG A 134 -0.76 -12.66 -10.52
N GLN A 135 -0.77 -13.87 -9.97
CA GLN A 135 -1.31 -14.15 -8.65
C GLN A 135 -0.53 -13.46 -7.53
N ALA A 136 0.81 -13.48 -7.56
CA ALA A 136 1.65 -12.81 -6.58
C ALA A 136 1.44 -11.28 -6.57
N LEU A 137 1.35 -10.67 -7.75
CA LEU A 137 1.09 -9.24 -7.91
C LEU A 137 -0.32 -8.87 -7.42
N LEU A 138 -1.35 -9.66 -7.78
CA LEU A 138 -2.72 -9.45 -7.31
C LEU A 138 -2.84 -9.58 -5.79
N ALA A 139 -2.21 -10.59 -5.19
CA ALA A 139 -2.18 -10.76 -3.74
C ALA A 139 -1.56 -9.54 -3.05
N THR A 140 -0.47 -9.02 -3.62
CA THR A 140 0.23 -7.84 -3.10
C THR A 140 -0.66 -6.58 -3.18
N VAL A 141 -1.23 -6.28 -4.35
CA VAL A 141 -2.10 -5.10 -4.54
C VAL A 141 -3.34 -5.17 -3.64
N ARG A 142 -3.98 -6.34 -3.52
CA ARG A 142 -5.13 -6.52 -2.61
C ARG A 142 -4.75 -6.29 -1.15
N GLY A 143 -3.55 -6.72 -0.74
CA GLY A 143 -3.02 -6.47 0.59
C GLY A 143 -2.81 -4.97 0.87
N TRP A 144 -2.41 -4.20 -0.12
CA TRP A 144 -2.28 -2.74 0.00
C TRP A 144 -3.62 -2.02 -0.01
N GLN A 145 -4.54 -2.45 -0.88
CA GLN A 145 -5.92 -1.93 -0.93
C GLN A 145 -6.61 -2.12 0.42
N ARG A 146 -6.48 -3.31 1.03
CA ARG A 146 -7.10 -3.57 2.35
C ARG A 146 -6.59 -2.62 3.43
N ARG A 147 -5.30 -2.26 3.43
CA ARG A 147 -4.74 -1.33 4.43
C ARG A 147 -5.28 0.09 4.28
N ILE A 148 -5.39 0.59 3.05
CA ILE A 148 -6.05 1.87 2.78
C ILE A 148 -7.53 1.80 3.18
N GLN A 149 -8.22 0.71 2.84
CA GLN A 149 -9.62 0.51 3.21
C GLN A 149 -9.82 0.55 4.73
N VAL A 150 -8.99 -0.15 5.52
CA VAL A 150 -9.04 -0.09 7.00
C VAL A 150 -8.84 1.34 7.50
N CYS A 151 -7.87 2.06 6.96
CA CYS A 151 -7.63 3.46 7.34
C CYS A 151 -8.84 4.36 7.01
N LEU A 152 -9.53 4.11 5.89
CA LEU A 152 -10.76 4.82 5.53
C LEU A 152 -11.96 4.42 6.40
N GLU A 153 -12.06 3.16 6.82
CA GLU A 153 -13.04 2.69 7.81
C GLU A 153 -12.85 3.44 9.14
N GLU A 154 -11.60 3.59 9.61
CA GLU A 154 -11.27 4.39 10.79
C GLU A 154 -11.64 5.88 10.59
N ALA A 155 -11.43 6.43 9.39
CA ALA A 155 -11.86 7.79 9.06
C ALA A 155 -13.38 7.96 9.15
N GLN A 156 -14.16 6.94 8.80
CA GLN A 156 -15.63 6.95 8.99
C GLN A 156 -15.98 6.99 10.48
N HIS A 157 -15.35 6.12 11.29
CA HIS A 157 -15.57 6.09 12.74
C HIS A 157 -15.18 7.39 13.45
N ALA A 158 -14.14 8.07 12.96
CA ALA A 158 -13.70 9.38 13.46
C ALA A 158 -14.55 10.56 12.92
N GLY A 159 -15.56 10.31 12.08
CA GLY A 159 -16.38 11.36 11.47
C GLY A 159 -15.65 12.19 10.40
N GLN A 160 -14.47 11.76 9.98
CA GLN A 160 -13.69 12.41 8.92
C GLN A 160 -14.17 12.01 7.51
N LEU A 161 -14.99 10.97 7.41
CA LEU A 161 -15.57 10.46 6.17
C LEU A 161 -17.01 10.01 6.41
N SER A 162 -17.91 10.20 5.45
CA SER A 162 -19.30 9.73 5.54
C SER A 162 -19.37 8.21 5.66
N GLU A 163 -20.24 7.70 6.54
CA GLU A 163 -20.55 6.26 6.68
C GLU A 163 -21.09 5.64 5.38
N LYS A 164 -21.63 6.47 4.47
CA LYS A 164 -22.14 6.04 3.15
C LYS A 164 -21.05 6.00 2.07
N ALA A 165 -19.83 6.45 2.37
CA ALA A 165 -18.74 6.41 1.41
C ALA A 165 -18.32 4.96 1.12
N ASP A 166 -18.13 4.63 -0.16
CA ASP A 166 -17.62 3.33 -0.59
C ASP A 166 -16.10 3.26 -0.36
N VAL A 167 -15.71 2.85 0.86
CA VAL A 167 -14.29 2.74 1.25
C VAL A 167 -13.53 1.69 0.45
N GLU A 168 -14.20 0.62 0.01
CA GLU A 168 -13.57 -0.39 -0.85
C GLU A 168 -13.27 0.21 -2.24
N GLY A 169 -14.26 0.86 -2.85
CA GLY A 169 -14.09 1.58 -4.12
C GLY A 169 -13.02 2.67 -4.05
N LEU A 170 -13.01 3.47 -2.98
CA LEU A 170 -11.99 4.50 -2.74
C LEU A 170 -10.59 3.91 -2.60
N SER A 171 -10.44 2.77 -1.91
CA SER A 171 -9.13 2.11 -1.77
C SER A 171 -8.59 1.58 -3.10
N ARG A 172 -9.47 1.09 -3.99
CA ARG A 172 -9.10 0.64 -5.33
C ARG A 172 -8.72 1.82 -6.21
N LEU A 173 -9.56 2.87 -6.20
CA LEU A 173 -9.32 4.11 -6.92
C LEU A 173 -7.97 4.72 -6.54
N PHE A 174 -7.68 4.77 -5.24
CA PHE A 174 -6.40 5.26 -4.73
C PHE A 174 -5.21 4.57 -5.39
N TRP A 175 -5.15 3.23 -5.34
CA TRP A 175 -4.01 2.50 -5.89
C TRP A 175 -3.91 2.61 -7.41
N TYR A 176 -5.03 2.63 -8.14
CA TYR A 176 -4.99 2.83 -9.59
C TYR A 176 -4.49 4.23 -9.98
N ALA A 177 -4.97 5.26 -9.29
CA ALA A 177 -4.52 6.63 -9.52
C ALA A 177 -3.06 6.82 -9.09
N TRP A 178 -2.68 6.26 -7.95
CA TRP A 178 -1.32 6.36 -7.41
C TRP A 178 -0.29 5.68 -8.29
N GLU A 179 -0.56 4.45 -8.78
CA GLU A 179 0.36 3.78 -9.71
C GLU A 179 0.46 4.53 -11.06
N GLY A 180 -0.63 5.15 -11.51
CA GLY A 180 -0.61 6.06 -12.66
C GLY A 180 0.29 7.29 -12.42
N ALA A 181 0.21 7.89 -11.23
CA ALA A 181 1.07 9.00 -10.84
C ALA A 181 2.55 8.59 -10.69
N VAL A 182 2.83 7.40 -10.14
CA VAL A 182 4.19 6.85 -10.06
C VAL A 182 4.78 6.68 -11.47
N LEU A 183 4.00 6.15 -12.41
CA LEU A 183 4.42 6.05 -13.82
C LEU A 183 4.70 7.44 -14.42
N GLY A 184 3.77 8.39 -14.23
CA GLY A 184 3.92 9.77 -14.70
C GLY A 184 5.16 10.46 -14.10
N ALA A 185 5.41 10.28 -12.81
CA ALA A 185 6.56 10.87 -12.12
C ALA A 185 7.89 10.34 -12.65
N LYS A 186 7.97 9.04 -13.02
CA LYS A 186 9.13 8.48 -13.70
C LYS A 186 9.33 9.09 -15.09
N LEU A 187 8.24 9.26 -15.84
CA LEU A 187 8.27 9.83 -17.19
C LEU A 187 8.72 11.30 -17.19
N GLU A 188 8.12 12.10 -16.32
CA GLU A 188 8.36 13.54 -16.21
C GLU A 188 9.60 13.88 -15.37
N LYS A 189 10.14 12.90 -14.63
CA LYS A 189 11.18 13.10 -13.60
C LYS A 189 10.82 14.21 -12.62
N SER A 190 9.57 14.18 -12.15
CA SER A 190 8.97 15.24 -11.36
C SER A 190 7.99 14.68 -10.35
N ARG A 191 7.82 15.39 -9.24
CA ARG A 191 6.79 15.10 -8.24
C ARG A 191 5.39 15.51 -8.68
N ALA A 192 5.26 16.32 -9.74
CA ALA A 192 3.98 16.92 -10.14
C ALA A 192 2.82 15.92 -10.31
N PRO A 193 2.99 14.73 -10.94
CA PRO A 193 1.91 13.75 -11.04
C PRO A 193 1.47 13.19 -9.69
N LEU A 194 2.42 12.98 -8.75
CA LEU A 194 2.15 12.49 -7.40
C LEU A 194 1.41 13.54 -6.58
N ASP A 195 1.84 14.80 -6.65
CA ASP A 195 1.18 15.91 -5.97
C ASP A 195 -0.25 16.09 -6.49
N ALA A 196 -0.47 16.01 -7.81
CA ALA A 196 -1.78 16.15 -8.43
C ALA A 196 -2.76 15.08 -7.95
N VAL A 197 -2.34 13.80 -7.94
CA VAL A 197 -3.17 12.70 -7.43
C VAL A 197 -3.39 12.82 -5.92
N SER A 198 -2.38 13.21 -5.16
CA SER A 198 -2.50 13.42 -3.71
C SER A 198 -3.54 14.48 -3.40
N GLN A 199 -3.43 15.65 -4.02
CA GLN A 199 -4.36 16.77 -3.81
C GLN A 199 -5.79 16.38 -4.22
N ALA A 200 -5.96 15.72 -5.37
CA ALA A 200 -7.27 15.30 -5.85
C ALA A 200 -7.93 14.27 -4.92
N PHE A 201 -7.18 13.24 -4.50
CA PHE A 201 -7.71 12.18 -3.65
C PHE A 201 -8.11 12.72 -2.26
N ILE A 202 -7.25 13.54 -1.65
CA ILE A 202 -7.56 14.18 -0.38
C ILE A 202 -8.73 15.16 -0.49
N GLY A 203 -8.78 15.94 -1.57
CA GLY A 203 -9.92 16.80 -1.87
C GLY A 203 -11.22 16.00 -1.92
N GLN A 204 -11.20 14.83 -2.57
CA GLN A 204 -12.35 13.92 -2.64
C GLN A 204 -12.74 13.40 -1.25
N LEU A 205 -11.80 12.95 -0.42
CA LEU A 205 -12.10 12.50 0.94
C LEU A 205 -12.71 13.62 1.78
N ARG A 206 -12.18 14.84 1.69
CA ARG A 206 -12.70 16.02 2.41
C ARG A 206 -14.11 16.40 1.93
N ALA A 207 -14.40 16.28 0.63
CA ALA A 207 -15.74 16.53 0.07
C ALA A 207 -16.77 15.47 0.51
N LEU A 208 -16.32 14.28 0.88
CA LEU A 208 -17.16 13.20 1.40
C LEU A 208 -17.34 13.25 2.93
N ARG A 209 -16.92 14.32 3.60
CA ARG A 209 -17.20 14.54 5.03
C ARG A 209 -18.70 14.63 5.30
N PRO A 210 -19.20 14.13 6.44
CA PRO A 210 -20.59 14.31 6.83
C PRO A 210 -20.95 15.80 6.91
N ASN A 211 -21.95 16.25 6.15
CA ASN A 211 -22.47 17.61 6.31
C ASN A 211 -23.14 17.74 7.68
N SER A 212 -22.74 18.75 8.45
CA SER A 212 -23.26 19.03 9.81
C SER A 212 -24.77 19.38 9.85
N ILE A 213 -25.44 19.45 8.70
CA ILE A 213 -26.84 19.88 8.57
C ILE A 213 -27.83 18.72 8.82
N ASP A 214 -27.41 17.45 8.75
CA ASP A 214 -28.34 16.31 8.87
C ASP A 214 -28.70 15.92 10.32
N GLN A 215 -28.04 16.51 11.33
CA GLN A 215 -28.32 16.22 12.75
C GLN A 215 -29.48 17.03 13.35
N SER A 216 -30.00 18.06 12.67
CA SER A 216 -31.07 18.92 13.22
C SER A 216 -32.51 18.49 12.85
N LEU A 217 -32.70 17.44 12.04
CA LEU A 217 -34.04 17.01 11.63
C LEU A 217 -34.65 15.88 12.48
N SER A 218 -33.99 15.43 13.56
CA SER A 218 -34.64 14.57 14.56
C SER A 218 -35.42 15.40 15.61
N ILE A 219 -36.44 16.16 15.17
CA ILE A 219 -37.43 16.69 16.10
C ILE A 219 -38.38 15.55 16.46
N SER A 220 -38.19 15.04 17.68
CA SER A 220 -39.04 14.08 18.39
C SER A 220 -40.53 14.51 18.40
N PRO A 221 -41.51 13.63 18.11
CA PRO A 221 -42.92 13.97 18.21
C PRO A 221 -43.41 13.79 19.66
N ALA A 222 -43.28 14.84 20.48
CA ALA A 222 -43.87 14.84 21.82
C ALA A 222 -44.46 16.21 22.18
N ASN A 223 -45.70 16.49 21.75
CA ASN A 223 -46.70 17.17 22.59
C ASN A 223 -48.10 17.20 21.92
N LYS A 224 -49.00 16.31 22.34
CA LYS A 224 -50.45 16.59 22.30
C LYS A 224 -50.94 16.74 23.74
N ARG A 225 -50.86 17.96 24.27
CA ARG A 225 -51.60 18.35 25.48
C ARG A 225 -53.02 18.78 25.08
N ALA A 226 -54.00 18.12 25.68
CA ALA A 226 -55.43 18.37 25.54
C ALA A 226 -55.86 19.76 26.07
N PRO A 227 -56.97 20.34 25.59
CA PRO A 227 -57.62 21.44 26.29
C PRO A 227 -58.75 20.91 27.20
N ARG A 228 -58.68 21.29 28.48
CA ARG A 228 -59.80 21.24 29.44
C ARG A 228 -60.79 22.39 29.16
N LYS A 229 -62.08 22.09 29.05
CA LYS A 229 -63.21 22.99 29.40
C LYS A 229 -64.32 22.11 29.98
N ARG A 230 -64.44 22.05 31.31
CA ARG A 230 -65.32 22.80 32.24
C ARG A 230 -66.82 22.50 32.08
N ALA A 231 -67.40 22.13 33.21
CA ALA A 231 -68.74 21.63 33.45
C ALA A 231 -69.87 22.63 33.16
N GLY A 232 -71.01 22.08 32.74
CA GLY A 232 -72.34 22.68 32.77
C GLY A 232 -73.40 21.58 32.74
N VAL A 233 -74.13 21.43 33.83
CA VAL A 233 -75.26 20.52 34.12
C VAL A 233 -76.43 21.44 34.55
N PRO A 234 -77.74 21.08 34.61
CA PRO A 234 -78.61 20.09 33.92
C PRO A 234 -79.95 20.69 33.40
N ARG A 235 -80.79 19.88 32.71
CA ARG A 235 -82.25 19.65 32.96
C ARG A 235 -82.84 18.78 31.82
N ALA A 236 -83.39 17.60 32.11
CA ALA A 236 -84.74 17.27 32.60
C ALA A 236 -85.82 17.22 31.49
N ALA A 237 -86.16 16.00 31.07
CA ALA A 237 -87.50 15.42 30.91
C ALA A 237 -87.34 14.00 30.33
#